data_AF-A0A6N2EA10-F1
#
_entry.id   AF-A0A6N2EA10-F1
#
_cell.length_a   1.000
_cell.length_b   1.000
_cell.length_c   1.000
_cell.angle_alpha   90.00
_cell.angle_beta   90.00
_cell.angle_gamma   90.00
#
_symmetry.space_group_name_H-M   'P 1'
#
loop_
_entity.id
_entity.type
_entity.pdbx_description
1 polymer ?
#
loop_
_entity_poly.entity_id
_entity_poly.type
_entity_poly.pdbx_seq_one_letter_code
_entity_poly.pdbx_strand_id
1 'polypeptide(L)'
;IWNYLCGRPIVLATDGFLRDIGGTRARLPHDERFTRVATLLLSALKATRCSPIHILLDEQLPWSRDHCAEINALHAQASCAGAPATDTATAATTGAPALTATTNSSVDAAVAATDAGIIATSDTGIIDRCKAPVLDLGGYIVLELMGAQPLHMTQLCKLG
;
A
#
# COMPACT_ATOMS: atom_id res chain seq x y z
N ILE A 1 0.08 6.24 4.10
CA ILE A 1 -0.08 5.52 5.39
C ILE A 1 0.92 6.01 6.45
N TRP A 2 2.24 5.83 6.25
CA TRP A 2 3.26 6.19 7.26
C TRP A 2 3.17 7.64 7.76
N ASN A 3 3.09 8.61 6.85
CA ASN A 3 3.04 10.02 7.22
C ASN A 3 1.82 10.35 8.09
N TYR A 4 0.67 9.75 7.81
CA TYR A 4 -0.52 9.88 8.65
C TYR A 4 -0.30 9.29 10.05
N LEU A 5 0.32 8.11 10.16
CA LEU A 5 0.68 7.51 11.45
C LEU A 5 1.66 8.38 12.27
N CYS A 6 2.44 9.23 11.60
CA CYS A 6 3.31 10.21 12.24
C CYS A 6 2.60 11.53 12.59
N GLY A 7 1.27 11.61 12.46
CA GLY A 7 0.49 12.83 12.69
C GLY A 7 0.73 13.92 11.64
N ARG A 8 1.34 13.58 10.50
CA ARG A 8 1.59 14.57 9.44
C ARG A 8 0.31 14.78 8.61
N PRO A 9 0.06 16.03 8.18
CA PRO A 9 -1.10 16.32 7.36
C PRO A 9 -1.04 15.57 6.03
N ILE A 10 -2.22 15.12 5.61
CA ILE A 10 -2.50 14.50 4.34
C ILE A 10 -3.50 15.39 3.58
N VAL A 11 -3.37 15.43 2.27
CA VAL A 11 -4.17 16.28 1.40
C VAL A 11 -4.86 15.42 0.37
N LEU A 12 -6.18 15.57 0.22
CA LEU A 12 -6.91 15.04 -0.91
C LEU A 12 -6.73 15.99 -2.10
N ALA A 13 -5.99 15.56 -3.11
CA ALA A 13 -5.75 16.33 -4.31
C ALA A 13 -7.00 16.41 -5.20
N THR A 14 -6.96 17.32 -6.18
CA THR A 14 -8.10 17.58 -7.09
C THR A 14 -8.38 16.43 -8.05
N ASP A 15 -7.41 15.54 -8.24
CA ASP A 15 -7.52 14.30 -9.02
C ASP A 15 -8.13 13.13 -8.21
N GLY A 16 -8.47 13.36 -6.94
CA GLY A 16 -9.03 12.35 -6.04
C GLY A 16 -8.00 11.46 -5.34
N PHE A 17 -6.70 11.66 -5.58
CA PHE A 17 -5.64 10.91 -4.90
C PHE A 17 -5.22 11.59 -3.60
N LEU A 18 -4.90 10.79 -2.60
CA LEU A 18 -4.34 11.25 -1.35
C LEU A 18 -2.84 11.49 -1.50
N ARG A 19 -2.41 12.72 -1.20
CA ARG A 19 -1.00 13.14 -1.20
C ARG A 19 -0.57 13.40 0.23
N ASP A 20 0.68 13.07 0.55
CA ASP A 20 1.30 13.63 1.74
C ASP A 20 2.02 14.94 1.40
N ILE A 21 2.03 15.86 2.35
CA ILE A 21 2.84 17.09 2.32
C ILE A 21 3.88 17.07 3.45
N GLY A 22 4.09 15.88 4.03
CA GLY A 22 4.83 15.72 5.27
C GLY A 22 6.34 15.94 5.12
N GLY A 23 6.89 15.99 3.91
CA GLY A 23 8.31 16.26 3.69
C GLY A 23 9.26 15.15 4.17
N THR A 24 8.75 13.94 4.43
CA THR A 24 9.57 12.77 4.78
C THR A 24 10.28 12.25 3.53
N ARG A 25 11.28 12.99 3.04
CA ARG A 25 12.05 12.58 1.88
C ARG A 25 12.86 11.31 2.23
N ALA A 26 12.55 10.23 1.52
CA ALA A 26 13.41 9.05 1.31
C ALA A 26 13.86 8.24 2.53
N ARG A 27 13.23 8.37 3.70
CA ARG A 27 13.61 7.60 4.90
C ARG A 27 12.38 7.17 5.66
N LEU A 28 11.85 6.01 5.28
CA LEU A 28 10.93 5.28 6.12
C LEU A 28 11.81 4.40 7.03
N PRO A 29 11.90 4.69 8.34
CA PRO A 29 12.66 3.87 9.28
C PRO A 29 12.04 2.48 9.40
N HIS A 30 12.91 1.49 9.57
CA HIS A 30 12.51 0.15 9.97
C HIS A 30 12.29 0.12 11.50
N ASP A 31 11.09 0.46 11.92
CA ASP A 31 10.67 0.41 13.33
C ASP A 31 9.24 -0.14 13.45
N GLU A 32 8.69 -0.19 14.68
CA GLU A 32 7.36 -0.73 14.98
C GLU A 32 6.22 -0.11 14.15
N ARG A 33 6.40 1.14 13.67
CA ARG A 33 5.41 1.79 12.83
C ARG A 33 5.37 1.16 11.45
N PHE A 34 6.49 0.61 10.95
CA PHE A 34 6.52 -0.07 9.67
C PHE A 34 5.74 -1.38 9.77
N THR A 35 5.94 -2.15 10.83
CA THR A 35 5.13 -3.35 11.12
C THR A 35 3.63 -3.03 11.09
N ARG A 36 3.24 -1.89 11.69
CA ARG A 36 1.85 -1.42 11.64
C ARG A 36 1.40 -1.07 10.21
N VAL A 37 2.24 -0.37 9.43
CA VAL A 37 1.95 -0.06 8.01
C VAL A 37 1.78 -1.35 7.20
N ALA A 38 2.70 -2.30 7.32
CA ALA A 38 2.67 -3.57 6.61
C ALA A 38 1.42 -4.38 7.00
N THR A 39 1.06 -4.42 8.27
CA THR A 39 -0.15 -5.12 8.74
C THR A 39 -1.43 -4.51 8.17
N LEU A 40 -1.54 -3.18 8.14
CA LEU A 40 -2.68 -2.48 7.52
C LEU A 40 -2.75 -2.72 6.01
N LEU A 41 -1.60 -2.67 5.33
CA LEU A 41 -1.48 -2.97 3.91
C LEU A 41 -1.95 -4.39 3.60
N LEU A 42 -1.43 -5.39 4.31
CA LEU A 42 -1.82 -6.79 4.12
C LEU A 42 -3.30 -7.04 4.42
N SER A 43 -3.84 -6.39 5.45
CA SER A 43 -5.27 -6.48 5.78
C SER A 43 -6.14 -5.91 4.66
N ALA A 44 -5.76 -4.77 4.10
CA ALA A 44 -6.45 -4.16 2.97
C ALA A 44 -6.37 -5.04 1.71
N LEU A 45 -5.18 -5.58 1.41
CA LEU A 45 -4.96 -6.47 0.26
C LEU A 45 -5.75 -7.78 0.37
N LYS A 46 -5.88 -8.35 1.58
CA LYS A 46 -6.74 -9.52 1.83
C LYS A 46 -8.22 -9.25 1.56
N ALA A 47 -8.68 -8.02 1.79
CA ALA A 47 -10.05 -7.63 1.46
C ALA A 47 -10.25 -7.46 -0.05
N THR A 48 -9.17 -7.31 -0.83
CA THR A 48 -9.24 -7.32 -2.28
C THR A 48 -9.43 -8.75 -2.79
N ARG A 49 -10.29 -8.94 -3.80
CA ARG A 49 -10.39 -10.21 -4.54
C ARG A 49 -9.31 -10.32 -5.64
N CYS A 50 -8.22 -9.57 -5.51
CA CYS A 50 -7.15 -9.54 -6.51
C CYS A 50 -6.12 -10.63 -6.19
N SER A 51 -5.72 -11.40 -7.20
CA SER A 51 -4.63 -12.36 -7.09
C SER A 51 -4.10 -12.69 -8.50
N PRO A 52 -2.78 -12.81 -8.71
CA PRO A 52 -1.70 -12.58 -7.74
C PRO A 52 -1.46 -11.10 -7.43
N ILE A 53 -0.85 -10.81 -6.27
CA ILE A 53 -0.48 -9.46 -5.83
C ILE A 53 1.05 -9.36 -5.78
N HIS A 54 1.60 -8.36 -6.46
CA HIS A 54 3.03 -8.05 -6.45
C HIS A 54 3.28 -6.69 -5.80
N ILE A 55 4.02 -6.67 -4.70
CA ILE A 55 4.45 -5.43 -4.03
C ILE A 55 5.90 -5.16 -4.45
N LEU A 56 6.13 -4.02 -5.12
CA LEU A 56 7.46 -3.60 -5.54
C LEU A 56 7.97 -2.51 -4.60
N LEU A 57 9.14 -2.73 -4.01
CA LEU A 57 9.86 -1.74 -3.21
C LEU A 57 11.08 -1.25 -4.00
N ASP A 58 11.33 0.05 -3.99
CA ASP A 58 12.49 0.63 -4.67
C ASP A 58 13.78 0.21 -3.94
N GLU A 59 14.67 -0.50 -4.62
CA GLU A 59 15.93 -0.99 -4.07
C GLU A 59 16.87 0.16 -3.65
N GLN A 60 16.73 1.34 -4.23
CA GLN A 60 17.59 2.50 -3.93
C GLN A 60 17.23 3.15 -2.59
N LEU A 61 16.08 2.81 -1.99
CA LEU A 61 15.67 3.33 -0.70
C LEU A 61 16.30 2.54 0.46
N PRO A 62 16.73 3.23 1.53
CA PRO A 62 17.17 2.55 2.75
C PRO A 62 16.10 1.60 3.28
N TRP A 63 16.52 0.45 3.80
CA TRP A 63 15.67 -0.57 4.43
C TRP A 63 14.70 -1.30 3.49
N SER A 64 14.70 -1.05 2.18
CA SER A 64 13.77 -1.74 1.25
C SER A 64 13.87 -3.26 1.31
N ARG A 65 15.08 -3.81 1.50
CA ARG A 65 15.27 -5.26 1.67
C ARG A 65 14.65 -5.77 2.97
N ASP A 66 14.84 -5.05 4.07
CA ASP A 66 14.28 -5.41 5.38
C ASP A 66 12.75 -5.30 5.39
N HIS A 67 12.22 -4.20 4.83
CA HIS A 67 10.78 -4.00 4.61
C HIS A 67 10.17 -5.10 3.76
N CYS A 68 10.83 -5.48 2.67
CA CYS A 68 10.41 -6.58 1.80
C CYS A 68 10.37 -7.91 2.56
N ALA A 69 11.42 -8.22 3.33
CA ALA A 69 11.49 -9.43 4.14
C ALA A 69 10.38 -9.48 5.19
N GLU A 70 10.11 -8.36 5.87
CA GLU A 70 9.06 -8.27 6.88
C GLU A 70 7.66 -8.42 6.28
N ILE A 71 7.35 -7.78 5.15
CA ILE A 71 6.06 -7.95 4.47
C ILE A 71 5.82 -9.42 4.13
N ASN A 72 6.82 -10.09 3.57
CA ASN A 72 6.72 -11.51 3.22
C ASN A 72 6.55 -12.39 4.47
N ALA A 73 7.28 -12.09 5.56
CA ALA A 73 7.15 -12.82 6.82
C ALA A 73 5.76 -12.66 7.46
N LEU A 74 5.24 -11.43 7.51
CA LEU A 74 3.89 -11.14 8.01
C LEU A 74 2.81 -11.81 7.16
N HIS A 75 2.96 -11.81 5.83
CA HIS A 75 2.04 -12.51 4.95
C HIS A 75 2.05 -14.03 5.21
N ALA A 76 3.23 -14.63 5.32
CA ALA A 76 3.37 -16.07 5.60
C ALA A 76 2.75 -16.44 6.96
N GLN A 77 3.03 -15.67 8.02
CA GLN A 77 2.44 -15.87 9.35
C GLN A 77 0.90 -15.81 9.31
N ALA A 78 0.35 -14.84 8.59
CA ALA A 78 -1.08 -14.63 8.51
C ALA A 78 -1.79 -15.66 7.62
N SER A 79 -1.05 -16.40 6.78
CA SER A 79 -1.54 -17.56 6.03
C SER A 79 -1.51 -18.84 6.88
N CYS A 80 -0.54 -18.97 7.79
CA CYS A 80 -0.44 -20.11 8.71
C CYS A 80 -1.44 -20.06 9.88
N ALA A 81 -1.82 -18.86 10.34
CA ALA A 81 -2.76 -18.70 11.46
C ALA A 81 -4.23 -19.06 11.13
N GLY A 82 -4.52 -19.44 9.88
CA GLY A 82 -5.86 -19.73 9.36
C GLY A 82 -6.31 -21.19 9.44
N ALA A 83 -6.01 -21.94 10.51
CA ALA A 83 -6.59 -23.27 10.71
C ALA A 83 -6.85 -23.60 12.20
N PRO A 84 -8.10 -23.46 12.69
CA PRO A 84 -8.64 -24.38 13.67
C PRO A 84 -9.18 -25.61 12.94
N ALA A 85 -8.68 -26.79 13.29
CA ALA A 85 -9.31 -28.06 12.94
C ALA A 85 -10.69 -28.12 13.61
N THR A 86 -11.73 -27.81 12.86
CA THR A 86 -13.10 -28.15 13.23
C THR A 86 -13.78 -28.72 12.01
N ASP A 87 -14.03 -30.03 12.07
CA ASP A 87 -14.88 -30.76 11.15
C ASP A 87 -16.24 -30.07 11.06
N THR A 88 -16.56 -29.50 9.89
CA THR A 88 -17.84 -29.67 9.21
C THR A 88 -17.84 -28.87 7.90
N ALA A 89 -18.25 -29.54 6.84
CA ALA A 89 -18.25 -29.06 5.47
C ALA A 89 -19.22 -27.87 5.27
N THR A 90 -18.66 -26.68 5.06
CA THR A 90 -19.02 -25.65 4.06
C THR A 90 -18.20 -24.39 4.36
N ALA A 91 -16.89 -24.43 4.10
CA ALA A 91 -16.06 -23.24 4.14
C ALA A 91 -15.58 -22.97 2.71
N ALA A 92 -16.14 -21.95 2.07
CA ALA A 92 -15.53 -21.38 0.88
C ALA A 92 -14.06 -21.07 1.22
N THR A 93 -13.14 -21.52 0.37
CA THR A 93 -11.70 -21.34 0.53
C THR A 93 -11.36 -19.86 0.66
N THR A 94 -11.34 -19.32 1.87
CA THR A 94 -10.83 -17.98 2.21
C THR A 94 -9.30 -18.04 2.31
N GLY A 95 -8.66 -18.55 1.25
CA GLY A 95 -7.20 -18.54 1.14
C GLY A 95 -6.73 -17.10 1.04
N ALA A 96 -5.70 -16.73 1.80
CA ALA A 96 -5.04 -15.44 1.63
C ALA A 96 -4.59 -15.29 0.16
N PRO A 97 -4.72 -14.10 -0.45
CA PRO A 97 -4.32 -13.91 -1.84
C PRO A 97 -2.83 -14.23 -1.99
N ALA A 98 -2.45 -14.89 -3.09
CA ALA A 98 -1.04 -15.10 -3.39
C ALA A 98 -0.34 -13.74 -3.51
N LEU A 99 0.54 -13.44 -2.56
CA LEU A 99 1.23 -12.16 -2.43
C LEU A 99 2.73 -12.37 -2.35
N THR A 100 3.46 -11.56 -3.12
CA THR A 100 4.92 -11.51 -3.05
C THR A 100 5.39 -10.06 -3.01
N ALA A 101 6.19 -9.71 -2.00
CA ALA A 101 6.97 -8.48 -2.01
C ALA A 101 8.37 -8.74 -2.56
N THR A 102 8.85 -7.85 -3.42
CA THR A 102 10.21 -7.86 -3.98
C THR A 102 10.80 -6.46 -4.03
N THR A 103 12.13 -6.35 -3.99
CA THR A 103 12.83 -5.12 -4.34
C THR A 103 13.03 -5.03 -5.85
N ASN A 104 12.99 -3.83 -6.41
CA ASN A 104 13.17 -3.55 -7.83
C ASN A 104 14.09 -2.33 -8.02
N SER A 105 15.02 -2.40 -8.96
CA SER A 105 15.98 -1.33 -9.24
C SER A 105 15.35 -0.10 -9.93
N SER A 106 14.16 -0.27 -10.53
CA SER A 106 13.33 0.79 -11.08
C SER A 106 11.84 0.41 -11.03
N VAL A 107 11.19 0.75 -9.92
CA VAL A 107 9.74 0.55 -9.74
C VAL A 107 8.96 1.31 -10.83
N ASP A 108 9.35 2.55 -11.12
CA ASP A 108 8.76 3.37 -12.18
C ASP A 108 8.72 2.66 -13.53
N ALA A 109 9.85 2.10 -13.96
CA ALA A 109 9.94 1.41 -15.25
C ALA A 109 9.11 0.13 -15.26
N ALA A 110 9.13 -0.64 -14.17
CA ALA A 110 8.34 -1.87 -14.04
C ALA A 110 6.83 -1.59 -14.11
N VAL A 111 6.38 -0.55 -13.40
CA VAL A 111 4.97 -0.16 -13.37
C VAL A 111 4.54 0.44 -14.71
N ALA A 112 5.35 1.31 -15.32
CA ALA A 112 5.04 1.89 -16.64
C ALA A 112 5.01 0.85 -17.78
N ALA A 113 5.77 -0.24 -17.66
CA ALA A 113 5.76 -1.34 -18.61
C ALA A 113 4.54 -2.27 -18.45
N THR A 114 3.80 -2.16 -17.34
CA THR A 114 2.63 -2.98 -17.06
C THR A 114 1.41 -2.50 -17.87
N ASP A 115 0.84 -3.37 -18.69
CA ASP A 115 -0.31 -3.09 -19.56
C ASP A 115 -1.60 -3.83 -19.14
N ALA A 116 -1.51 -4.71 -18.12
CA ALA A 116 -2.62 -5.49 -17.62
C ALA A 116 -2.68 -5.49 -16.08
N GLY A 117 -3.88 -5.71 -15.54
CA GLY A 117 -4.13 -5.72 -14.09
C GLY A 117 -4.52 -4.36 -13.52
N ILE A 118 -4.31 -4.17 -12.22
CA ILE A 118 -4.57 -2.91 -11.51
C ILE A 118 -3.28 -2.49 -10.82
N ILE A 119 -2.88 -1.24 -11.01
CA ILE A 119 -1.68 -0.67 -10.38
C ILE A 119 -2.13 0.09 -9.14
N ALA A 120 -1.50 -0.19 -7.99
CA ALA A 120 -1.72 0.57 -6.76
C ALA A 120 -0.57 1.56 -6.54
N THR A 121 -0.81 2.86 -6.73
CA THR A 121 0.19 3.90 -6.46
C THR A 121 -0.47 5.25 -6.18
N SER A 122 0.22 6.09 -5.41
CA SER A 122 -0.15 7.48 -5.13
C SER A 122 0.92 8.45 -5.64
N ASP A 123 1.86 8.00 -6.48
CA ASP A 123 2.88 8.85 -7.11
C ASP A 123 2.34 9.39 -8.45
N THR A 124 2.14 10.70 -8.53
CA THR A 124 1.65 11.38 -9.75
C THR A 124 2.53 11.08 -10.96
N GLY A 125 3.85 11.05 -10.78
CA GLY A 125 4.78 10.76 -11.86
C GLY A 125 4.60 9.36 -12.42
N ILE A 126 4.16 8.39 -11.61
CA ILE A 126 3.84 7.03 -12.07
C ILE A 126 2.44 6.97 -12.68
N ILE A 127 1.45 7.60 -12.03
CA ILE A 127 0.04 7.61 -12.46
C ILE A 127 -0.08 8.03 -13.93
N ASP A 128 0.55 9.14 -14.31
CA ASP A 128 0.45 9.71 -15.66
C ASP A 128 1.11 8.83 -16.75
N ARG A 129 1.96 7.88 -16.35
CA ARG A 129 2.68 6.96 -17.26
C ARG A 129 2.04 5.57 -17.34
N CYS A 130 1.07 5.26 -16.49
CA CYS A 130 0.43 3.95 -16.46
C CYS A 130 -0.57 3.78 -17.62
N LYS A 131 -0.58 2.59 -18.22
CA LYS A 131 -1.61 2.21 -19.21
C LYS A 131 -2.75 1.42 -18.58
N ALA A 132 -2.48 0.71 -17.50
CA ALA A 132 -3.48 -0.02 -16.73
C ALA A 132 -4.21 0.90 -15.72
N PRO A 133 -5.43 0.54 -15.27
CA PRO A 133 -6.14 1.28 -14.22
C PRO A 133 -5.29 1.46 -12.96
N VAL A 134 -5.27 2.69 -12.43
CA VAL A 134 -4.53 3.04 -11.22
C VAL A 134 -5.49 3.28 -10.04
N LEU A 135 -5.11 2.76 -8.88
CA LEU A 135 -5.86 2.82 -7.62
C LEU A 135 -4.98 3.45 -6.54
N ASP A 136 -5.56 4.33 -5.72
CA ASP A 136 -4.91 4.85 -4.53
C ASP A 136 -5.13 3.94 -3.31
N LEU A 137 -4.41 2.82 -3.24
CA LEU A 137 -4.52 1.90 -2.10
C LEU A 137 -4.09 2.55 -0.78
N GLY A 138 -3.07 3.43 -0.83
CA GLY A 138 -2.61 4.17 0.33
C GLY A 138 -3.67 5.13 0.86
N GLY A 139 -4.36 5.83 -0.04
CA GLY A 139 -5.51 6.67 0.26
C GLY A 139 -6.67 5.88 0.85
N TYR A 140 -7.08 4.78 0.21
CA TYR A 140 -8.13 3.89 0.72
C TYR A 140 -7.86 3.46 2.16
N ILE A 141 -6.64 2.98 2.46
CA ILE A 141 -6.29 2.55 3.82
C ILE A 141 -6.44 3.71 4.82
N VAL A 142 -5.93 4.89 4.47
CA VAL A 142 -5.93 6.04 5.37
C VAL A 142 -7.35 6.60 5.59
N LEU A 143 -8.15 6.69 4.54
CA LEU A 143 -9.50 7.26 4.61
C LEU A 143 -10.52 6.27 5.19
N GLU A 144 -10.59 5.07 4.62
CA GLU A 144 -11.66 4.10 4.92
C GLU A 144 -11.32 3.26 6.16
N LEU A 145 -10.08 2.77 6.28
CA LEU A 145 -9.72 1.87 7.38
C LEU A 145 -9.27 2.62 8.63
N MET A 146 -8.71 3.82 8.48
CA MET A 146 -8.20 4.61 9.59
C MET A 146 -9.07 5.84 9.91
N GLY A 147 -10.12 6.11 9.13
CA GLY A 147 -11.08 7.20 9.37
C GLY A 147 -10.47 8.60 9.26
N ALA A 148 -9.39 8.78 8.51
CA ALA A 148 -8.70 10.05 8.42
C ALA A 148 -9.55 11.12 7.73
N GLN A 149 -9.41 12.37 8.18
CA GLN A 149 -10.05 13.54 7.57
C GLN A 149 -8.98 14.37 6.86
N PRO A 150 -8.81 14.22 5.54
CA PRO A 150 -7.76 14.92 4.81
C PRO A 150 -8.13 16.40 4.63
N LEU A 151 -7.11 17.24 4.48
CA LEU A 151 -7.32 18.59 3.97
C LEU A 151 -7.68 18.51 2.49
N HIS A 152 -8.68 19.25 2.02
CA HIS A 152 -8.97 19.30 0.60
C HIS A 152 -8.09 20.34 -0.09
N MET A 153 -7.43 19.97 -1.18
CA MET A 153 -6.58 20.90 -1.94
C MET A 153 -7.32 22.20 -2.33
N THR A 154 -8.60 22.09 -2.67
CA THR A 154 -9.45 23.24 -3.01
C THR A 154 -9.66 24.23 -1.87
N GLN A 155 -9.49 23.80 -0.61
CA GLN A 155 -9.53 24.68 0.55
C GLN A 155 -8.20 25.40 0.76
N LEU A 156 -7.08 24.75 0.43
CA LEU A 156 -5.74 25.31 0.56
C LEU A 156 -5.47 26.40 -0.48
N CYS A 157 -5.93 26.22 -1.72
CA CYS A 157 -5.73 27.20 -2.80
C CYS A 157 -6.49 28.53 -2.60
N LYS A 158 -7.45 28.60 -1.67
CA LYS A 158 -8.24 29.83 -1.40
C LYS A 158 -7.57 30.78 -0.41
N LEU A 159 -6.41 30.42 0.12
CA LEU A 159 -5.68 31.17 1.14
C LEU A 159 -4.47 31.95 0.59
N GLY A 160 -4.30 31.99 -0.73
CA GLY A 160 -3.30 32.80 -1.44
C GLY A 160 -3.94 33.69 -2.49
#